data_AF-A0A968NQL5-F1
#
_entry.id   AF-A0A968NQL5-F1
#
_cell.length_a   1.000
_cell.length_b   1.000
_cell.length_c   1.000
_cell.angle_alpha   90.00
_cell.angle_beta   90.00
_cell.angle_gamma   90.00
#
_symmetry.space_group_name_H-M   'P 1'
#
loop_
_entity.id
_entity.type
_entity.pdbx_description
1 polymer ?
#
loop_
_entity_poly.entity_id
_entity_poly.type
_entity_poly.pdbx_seq_one_letter_code
_entity_poly.pdbx_strand_id
1 'polypeptide(L)'
;MPCFFFLVVLSGAFVLQLETMTVSSETWPSLLVAFGSGAFGYGTAFLLYLAALRHQSAGRISVYLTLIPIFGVAGAYLLLGERFLPLQGLGGILILFATVCISRIPNQATEE
;
A
#
# COMPACT_ATOMS: atom_id res chain seq x y z
N MET A 1 17.08 -5.68 6.60
CA MET A 1 17.10 -4.20 6.58
C MET A 1 15.87 -3.47 7.15
N PRO A 2 14.64 -4.04 7.28
CA PRO A 2 13.51 -3.29 7.85
C PRO A 2 13.57 -3.12 9.37
N CYS A 3 14.10 -4.08 10.14
CA CYS A 3 14.19 -3.98 11.60
C CYS A 3 15.09 -2.83 12.07
N PHE A 4 16.18 -2.55 11.35
CA PHE A 4 17.08 -1.45 11.68
C PHE A 4 16.39 -0.10 11.48
N PHE A 5 15.67 0.06 10.38
CA PHE A 5 14.92 1.28 10.09
C PHE A 5 13.79 1.48 11.10
N PHE A 6 13.08 0.40 11.45
CA PHE A 6 12.04 0.42 12.47
C PHE A 6 12.60 0.82 13.84
N LEU A 7 13.75 0.24 14.24
CA LEU A 7 14.44 0.59 15.49
C LEU A 7 14.96 2.02 15.50
N VAL A 8 15.42 2.56 14.37
CA VAL A 8 15.85 3.96 14.24
C VAL A 8 14.67 4.93 14.31
N VAL A 9 13.52 4.58 13.73
CA VAL A 9 12.29 5.39 13.86
C VAL A 9 11.77 5.35 15.29
N LEU A 10 11.79 4.18 15.94
CA LEU A 10 11.36 4.00 17.33
C LEU A 10 12.29 4.72 18.31
N SER A 11 13.61 4.63 18.09
CA SER A 11 14.60 5.36 18.89
C SER A 11 14.53 6.86 18.63
N GLY A 12 14.30 7.30 17.39
CA GLY A 12 14.06 8.70 17.05
C GLY A 12 12.80 9.25 17.73
N ALA A 13 11.69 8.50 17.71
CA ALA A 13 10.46 8.86 18.42
C ALA A 13 10.67 8.92 19.94
N PHE A 14 11.49 8.03 20.50
CA PHE A 14 11.85 8.00 21.92
C PHE A 14 12.78 9.16 22.32
N VAL A 15 13.77 9.50 21.49
CA VAL A 15 14.75 10.57 21.72
C VAL A 15 14.14 11.96 21.52
N LEU A 16 13.18 12.12 20.60
CA LEU A 16 12.53 13.40 20.33
C LEU A 16 11.50 13.83 21.39
N GLN A 17 11.12 12.94 22.32
CA GLN A 17 10.31 13.29 23.51
C GLN A 17 9.06 14.11 23.17
N LEU A 18 8.46 13.85 22.00
CA LEU A 18 7.45 14.74 21.41
C LEU A 18 6.13 14.76 22.20
N GLU A 19 5.81 13.71 22.96
CA GLU A 19 4.75 13.73 23.97
C GLU A 19 5.13 12.77 25.11
N THR A 20 4.95 13.18 26.37
CA THR A 20 5.00 12.24 27.49
C THR A 20 3.89 11.21 27.26
N MET A 21 4.26 9.94 27.05
CA MET A 21 3.35 8.80 26.93
C MET A 21 2.58 8.62 28.26
N THR A 22 1.67 9.53 28.52
CA THR A 22 0.69 9.44 29.59
C THR A 22 -0.32 8.43 29.08
N VAL A 23 -0.18 7.18 29.54
CA VAL A 23 -1.12 6.10 29.26
C VAL A 23 -2.45 6.51 29.91
N SER A 24 -3.25 7.23 29.14
CA SER A 24 -4.56 7.73 29.53
C SER A 24 -5.62 6.86 28.87
N SER A 25 -6.86 6.94 29.34
CA SER A 25 -7.98 6.16 28.77
C SER A 25 -8.22 6.44 27.27
N GLU A 26 -7.72 7.57 26.77
CA GLU A 26 -7.83 8.04 25.38
C GLU A 26 -6.81 7.36 24.44
N THR A 27 -5.78 6.70 24.98
CA THR A 27 -4.75 6.01 24.17
C THR A 27 -5.28 4.72 23.53
N TRP A 28 -6.19 4.01 24.21
CA TRP A 28 -6.72 2.72 23.75
C TRP A 28 -7.50 2.80 22.44
N PRO A 29 -8.46 3.73 22.25
CA PRO A 29 -9.14 3.92 20.97
C PRO A 29 -8.17 4.25 19.82
N SER A 30 -7.19 5.11 20.08
CA SER A 30 -6.19 5.51 19.08
C SER A 30 -5.33 4.33 18.62
N LEU A 31 -4.94 3.46 19.55
CA LEU A 31 -4.19 2.23 19.23
C LEU A 31 -5.04 1.24 18.42
N LEU A 32 -6.32 1.11 18.74
CA LEU A 32 -7.25 0.28 17.96
C LEU A 32 -7.42 0.79 16.53
N VAL A 33 -7.52 2.11 16.34
CA VAL A 33 -7.59 2.72 14.99
C VAL A 33 -6.28 2.54 14.23
N ALA A 34 -5.13 2.72 14.89
CA ALA A 34 -3.82 2.50 14.27
C ALA A 34 -3.61 1.04 13.86
N PHE A 35 -3.93 0.10 14.74
CA PHE A 35 -3.83 -1.33 14.42
C PHE A 35 -4.85 -1.74 13.36
N GLY A 36 -6.10 -1.26 13.48
CA GLY A 36 -7.17 -1.54 12.54
C GLY A 36 -6.85 -1.03 11.13
N SER A 37 -6.35 0.20 11.01
CA SER A 37 -5.96 0.78 9.72
C SER A 37 -4.76 0.06 9.10
N GLY A 38 -3.77 -0.38 9.88
CA GLY A 38 -2.64 -1.17 9.38
C GLY A 38 -3.06 -2.58 8.94
N ALA A 39 -3.83 -3.28 9.76
CA ALA A 39 -4.34 -4.63 9.46
C ALA A 39 -5.26 -4.63 8.24
N PHE A 40 -6.14 -3.62 8.13
CA PHE A 40 -7.04 -3.48 7.00
C PHE A 40 -6.31 -3.00 5.75
N GLY A 41 -5.55 -1.90 5.84
CA GLY A 41 -4.89 -1.28 4.70
C GLY A 41 -3.80 -2.16 4.08
N TYR A 42 -2.86 -2.65 4.90
CA TYR A 42 -1.75 -3.47 4.41
C TYR A 42 -2.05 -4.97 4.52
N GLY A 43 -2.52 -5.42 5.68
CA GLY A 43 -2.71 -6.85 5.96
C GLY A 43 -3.69 -7.50 4.99
N THR A 44 -4.86 -6.90 4.79
CA THR A 44 -5.88 -7.46 3.87
C THR A 44 -5.40 -7.40 2.42
N ALA A 45 -4.77 -6.31 1.99
CA ALA A 45 -4.20 -6.20 0.64
C ALA A 45 -3.14 -7.29 0.39
N PHE A 46 -2.26 -7.55 1.35
CA PHE A 46 -1.24 -8.59 1.24
C PHE A 46 -1.84 -10.00 1.21
N LEU A 47 -2.86 -10.27 2.02
CA LEU A 47 -3.58 -11.55 2.00
C LEU A 47 -4.29 -11.79 0.65
N LEU A 48 -4.91 -10.75 0.08
CA LEU A 48 -5.51 -10.83 -1.26
C LEU A 48 -4.45 -11.07 -2.34
N TYR A 49 -3.28 -10.44 -2.23
CA TYR A 49 -2.15 -10.70 -3.13
C TYR A 49 -1.68 -12.15 -3.03
N LEU A 50 -1.48 -12.68 -1.81
CA LEU A 50 -1.13 -14.09 -1.61
C LEU A 50 -2.21 -15.04 -2.14
N ALA A 51 -3.49 -14.70 -1.96
CA ALA A 51 -4.59 -15.49 -2.53
C ALA A 51 -4.55 -15.50 -4.06
N ALA A 52 -4.26 -14.37 -4.71
CA ALA A 52 -4.12 -14.29 -6.16
C ALA A 52 -2.93 -15.10 -6.69
N LEU A 53 -1.82 -15.16 -5.94
CA LEU A 53 -0.66 -16.00 -6.27
C LEU A 53 -0.97 -17.50 -6.29
N ARG A 54 -2.06 -17.96 -5.65
CA ARG A 54 -2.48 -19.37 -5.72
C ARG A 54 -3.07 -19.74 -7.08
N HIS A 55 -3.48 -18.75 -7.88
CA HIS A 55 -4.12 -18.96 -9.19
C HIS A 55 -3.24 -18.52 -10.36
N GLN A 56 -2.21 -17.69 -10.11
CA GLN A 56 -1.33 -17.17 -11.15
C GLN A 56 0.09 -16.95 -10.68
N SER A 57 1.05 -16.88 -11.62
CA SER A 57 2.45 -16.66 -11.33
C SER A 57 2.69 -15.28 -10.73
N ALA A 58 3.75 -15.18 -9.91
CA ALA A 58 4.14 -13.92 -9.28
C ALA A 58 4.40 -12.81 -10.30
N GLY A 59 4.99 -13.15 -11.46
CA GLY A 59 5.22 -12.19 -12.54
C GLY A 59 3.93 -11.60 -13.11
N ARG A 60 2.83 -12.36 -13.17
CA ARG A 60 1.54 -11.86 -13.70
C ARG A 60 0.75 -11.08 -12.67
N ILE A 61 0.75 -11.54 -11.41
CA ILE A 61 0.05 -10.81 -10.33
C ILE A 61 0.76 -9.49 -10.01
N SER A 62 2.09 -9.43 -10.06
CA SER A 62 2.85 -8.22 -9.71
C SER A 62 2.56 -7.03 -10.63
N VAL A 63 2.18 -7.26 -11.90
CA VAL A 63 1.78 -6.20 -12.83
C VAL A 63 0.60 -5.41 -12.28
N TYR A 64 -0.35 -6.07 -11.62
CA TYR A 64 -1.52 -5.39 -11.03
C TYR A 64 -1.18 -4.54 -9.81
N LEU A 65 -0.03 -4.73 -9.16
CA LEU A 65 0.43 -3.86 -8.07
C LEU A 65 0.77 -2.45 -8.59
N THR A 66 1.06 -2.29 -9.88
CA THR A 66 1.26 -0.96 -10.46
C THR A 66 0.00 -0.10 -10.42
N LEU A 67 -1.19 -0.70 -10.20
CA LEU A 67 -2.46 0.01 -10.05
C LEU A 67 -2.63 0.66 -8.66
N ILE A 68 -1.81 0.34 -7.66
CA ILE A 68 -1.87 0.92 -6.30
C ILE A 68 -2.01 2.45 -6.31
N PRO A 69 -1.14 3.23 -6.99
CA PRO A 69 -1.27 4.69 -7.05
C PRO A 69 -2.60 5.19 -7.64
N ILE A 70 -3.23 4.44 -8.55
CA ILE A 70 -4.54 4.82 -9.10
C ILE A 70 -5.61 4.75 -8.01
N PHE A 71 -5.65 3.65 -7.27
CA PHE A 71 -6.57 3.51 -6.14
C PHE A 71 -6.26 4.50 -5.02
N GLY A 72 -4.98 4.81 -4.79
CA GLY A 72 -4.55 5.82 -3.82
C GLY A 72 -5.07 7.21 -4.17
N VAL A 73 -4.87 7.67 -5.41
CA VAL A 73 -5.36 8.98 -5.87
C VAL A 73 -6.89 9.00 -5.93
N ALA A 74 -7.53 7.94 -6.42
CA ALA A 74 -8.99 7.84 -6.46
C ALA A 74 -9.59 7.88 -5.04
N GLY A 75 -8.98 7.16 -4.08
CA GLY A 75 -9.37 7.18 -2.69
C GLY A 75 -9.18 8.57 -2.05
N ALA A 76 -8.06 9.24 -2.31
CA ALA A 76 -7.82 10.60 -1.84
C ALA A 76 -8.86 11.59 -2.39
N TYR A 77 -9.18 11.51 -3.68
CA TYR A 77 -10.20 12.35 -4.30
C TYR A 77 -11.61 12.07 -3.76
N LEU A 78 -12.00 10.79 -3.66
CA LEU A 78 -13.37 10.40 -3.30
C LEU A 78 -13.66 10.43 -1.79
N LEU A 79 -12.71 9.98 -0.96
CA LEU A 79 -12.91 9.83 0.49
C LEU A 79 -12.44 11.05 1.27
N LEU A 80 -11.33 11.67 0.85
CA LEU A 80 -10.74 12.82 1.55
C LEU A 80 -11.14 14.15 0.89
N GLY A 81 -11.68 14.14 -0.32
CA GLY A 81 -12.03 15.36 -1.06
C GLY A 81 -10.81 16.14 -1.55
N GLU A 82 -9.65 15.47 -1.66
CA GLU A 82 -8.41 16.08 -2.16
C GLU A 82 -8.57 16.52 -3.61
N ARG A 83 -7.83 17.55 -4.02
CA ARG A 83 -7.90 18.06 -5.39
C ARG A 83 -7.21 17.09 -6.35
N PHE A 84 -7.91 16.69 -7.41
CA PHE A 84 -7.32 15.87 -8.47
C PHE A 84 -6.47 16.73 -9.40
N LEU A 85 -5.16 16.44 -9.49
CA LEU A 85 -4.27 17.15 -10.40
C LEU A 85 -4.31 16.53 -11.80
N PRO A 86 -4.37 17.32 -12.88
CA PRO A 86 -4.33 16.79 -14.25
C PRO A 86 -3.12 15.87 -14.54
N LEU A 87 -1.97 16.17 -13.92
CA LEU A 87 -0.76 15.36 -14.04
C LEU A 87 -0.92 13.96 -13.41
N GLN A 88 -1.71 13.84 -12.32
CA GLN A 88 -2.05 12.54 -11.74
C GLN A 88 -2.93 11.73 -12.71
N GLY A 89 -3.84 12.41 -13.44
CA GLY A 89 -4.64 11.78 -14.49
C GLY A 89 -3.79 11.22 -15.63
N LEU A 90 -2.81 12.00 -16.12
CA LEU A 90 -1.86 11.53 -17.13
C LEU A 90 -1.06 10.33 -16.64
N GLY A 91 -0.54 10.38 -15.40
CA GLY A 91 0.16 9.25 -14.78
C GLY A 91 -0.74 8.02 -14.65
N GLY A 92 -2.00 8.20 -14.22
CA GLY A 92 -2.99 7.12 -14.12
C GLY A 92 -3.28 6.47 -15.47
N ILE A 93 -3.47 7.25 -16.53
CA ILE A 93 -3.66 6.74 -17.90
C ILE A 93 -2.44 5.94 -18.34
N LEU A 94 -1.23 6.44 -18.10
CA LEU A 94 0.01 5.75 -18.45
C LEU A 94 0.13 4.39 -17.75
N ILE A 95 -0.20 4.34 -16.45
CA ILE A 95 -0.20 3.10 -15.66
C ILE A 95 -1.23 2.11 -16.18
N LEU A 96 -2.46 2.55 -16.48
CA LEU A 96 -3.50 1.69 -17.05
C LEU A 96 -3.06 1.13 -18.40
N PHE A 97 -2.51 1.97 -19.26
CA PHE A 97 -2.00 1.56 -20.57
C PHE A 97 -0.90 0.50 -20.44
N ALA A 98 0.11 0.76 -19.60
CA ALA A 98 1.19 -0.18 -19.36
C ALA A 98 0.69 -1.52 -18.79
N THR A 99 -0.22 -1.47 -17.80
CA THR A 99 -0.82 -2.66 -17.18
C THR A 99 -1.56 -3.50 -18.21
N VAL A 100 -2.40 -2.89 -19.04
CA VAL A 100 -3.15 -3.59 -20.09
C VAL A 100 -2.18 -4.19 -21.11
N CYS A 101 -1.19 -3.43 -21.60
CA CYS A 101 -0.20 -3.94 -22.54
C CYS A 101 0.55 -5.16 -22.00
N ILE A 102 1.06 -5.08 -20.76
CA ILE A 102 1.83 -6.18 -20.15
C ILE A 102 0.93 -7.39 -19.86
N SER A 103 -0.31 -7.17 -19.38
CA SER A 103 -1.25 -8.26 -19.08
C SER A 103 -1.64 -9.12 -20.30
N ARG A 104 -1.51 -8.55 -21.51
CA ARG A 104 -1.82 -9.19 -22.78
C ARG A 104 -0.66 -10.04 -23.32
N ILE A 105 0.54 -9.86 -22.81
CA ILE A 105 1.70 -10.66 -23.24
C ILE A 105 1.48 -12.10 -22.77
N PRO A 106 1.42 -13.08 -23.71
CA PRO A 106 1.34 -14.49 -23.35
C PRO A 106 2.56 -14.85 -22.52
N ASN A 107 2.32 -15.44 -21.35
CA ASN A 107 3.42 -15.87 -20.49
C ASN A 107 4.05 -17.11 -21.12
N GLN A 108 5.19 -16.94 -21.77
CA GLN A 108 6.08 -18.05 -22.12
C GLN A 108 6.70 -18.51 -20.80
N ALA A 109 5.96 -19.34 -20.05
CA ALA A 109 6.60 -20.19 -19.06
C ALA A 109 7.41 -21.20 -19.86
N THR A 110 8.64 -20.81 -20.20
CA THR A 110 9.69 -21.78 -20.48
C THR A 110 9.90 -22.52 -19.15
N GLU A 111 9.20 -23.63 -18.99
CA GLU A 111 9.61 -24.69 -18.09
C GLU A 111 10.83 -25.35 -18.75
N GLU A 112 12.03 -24.93 -18.32
CA GLU A 112 13.22 -25.79 -18.28
C GLU A 112 13.40 -26.31 -16.85
#